data_AF-A0A8J2ZC71-F1
#
_entry.id   AF-A0A8J2ZC71-F1
#
_cell.length_a   1.000
_cell.length_b   1.000
_cell.length_c   1.000
_cell.angle_alpha   90.00
_cell.angle_beta   90.00
_cell.angle_gamma   90.00
#
_symmetry.space_group_name_H-M   'P 1'
#
loop_
_entity.id
_entity.type
_entity.pdbx_description
1 polymer ?
#
loop_
_entity_poly.entity_id
_entity_poly.type
_entity_poly.pdbx_seq_one_letter_code
_entity_poly.pdbx_strand_id
1 'polypeptide(L)'
;MPPALPLCCALLSSACAPAAAPEIRLLPLRLPDALLVCAAAPALPAAEWLTQGQAAELLLAYDAAHADCAWRLAAVRRLNAADGAQR
;
A
#
# COMPACT_ATOMS: atom_id res chain seq x y z
N MET A 1 -33.69 18.85 28.41
CA MET A 1 -32.70 17.75 28.30
C MET A 1 -32.07 17.81 26.92
N PRO A 2 -30.94 18.51 26.71
CA PRO A 2 -30.17 18.45 25.47
C PRO A 2 -28.92 17.53 25.60
N PRO A 3 -28.38 17.01 24.47
CA PRO A 3 -27.62 15.76 24.44
C PRO A 3 -26.10 15.87 24.68
N ALA A 4 -25.58 14.85 25.37
CA ALA A 4 -24.18 14.59 25.67
C ALA A 4 -23.41 14.02 24.47
N LEU A 5 -23.22 14.82 23.41
CA LEU A 5 -22.53 14.38 22.18
C LEU A 5 -21.13 14.99 21.88
N PRO A 6 -20.60 16.04 22.54
CA PRO A 6 -19.31 16.59 22.11
C PRO A 6 -18.08 15.83 22.64
N LEU A 7 -18.22 14.94 23.63
CA LEU A 7 -17.08 14.29 24.28
C LEU A 7 -16.54 13.04 23.55
N CYS A 8 -17.38 12.34 22.77
CA CYS A 8 -16.91 11.17 22.01
C CYS A 8 -16.05 11.55 20.79
N CYS A 9 -16.31 12.68 20.14
CA CYS A 9 -15.54 13.10 18.96
C CYS A 9 -14.12 13.57 19.30
N ALA A 10 -13.89 14.07 20.51
CA ALA A 10 -12.57 14.50 20.96
C ALA A 10 -11.63 13.32 21.26
N LEU A 11 -12.17 12.20 21.76
CA LEU A 11 -11.38 11.01 22.10
C LEU A 11 -10.94 10.18 20.87
N LEU A 12 -11.65 10.28 19.75
CA LEU A 12 -11.27 9.58 18.51
C LEU A 12 -10.18 10.31 17.71
N SER A 13 -10.03 11.64 17.88
CA SER A 13 -8.99 12.41 17.17
C SER A 13 -7.58 12.24 17.75
N SER A 14 -7.43 11.85 19.02
CA SER A 14 -6.11 11.67 19.65
C SER A 14 -5.47 10.30 19.39
N ALA A 15 -6.24 9.34 18.87
CA ALA A 15 -5.74 7.99 18.56
C ALA A 15 -5.13 7.87 17.14
N CYS A 16 -5.27 8.89 16.30
CA CYS A 16 -4.91 8.82 14.86
C CYS A 16 -3.78 9.77 14.44
N ALA A 17 -3.01 10.31 15.40
CA ALA A 17 -1.83 11.11 15.10
C ALA A 17 -0.62 10.50 15.80
N PRO A 18 0.43 10.06 15.08
CA PRO A 18 1.66 9.62 15.72
C PRO A 18 2.24 10.81 16.51
N ALA A 19 2.57 10.58 17.78
CA ALA A 19 3.06 11.60 18.71
C ALA A 19 4.44 12.18 18.33
N ALA A 20 5.09 11.62 17.31
CA ALA A 20 6.36 12.09 16.76
C ALA A 20 6.29 12.07 15.22
N ALA A 21 6.90 13.08 14.59
CA ALA A 21 7.15 13.04 13.16
C ALA A 21 7.91 11.75 12.82
N PRO A 22 7.54 11.01 11.76
CA PRO A 22 8.29 9.82 11.38
C PRO A 22 9.73 10.23 11.07
N GLU A 23 10.68 9.65 11.80
CA GLU A 23 12.10 9.80 11.46
C GLU A 23 12.34 9.12 10.11
N ILE A 24 12.35 9.91 9.03
CA ILE A 24 12.70 9.42 7.70
C ILE A 24 14.22 9.25 7.67
N ARG A 25 14.68 8.07 8.08
CA ARG A 25 16.07 7.66 7.93
C ARG A 25 16.26 7.07 6.54
N LEU A 26 17.00 7.78 5.70
CA LEU A 26 17.48 7.24 4.42
C LEU A 26 18.53 6.16 4.74
N LEU A 27 18.11 4.90 4.81
CA LEU A 27 19.06 3.79 4.85
C LEU A 27 19.80 3.74 3.51
N PRO A 28 21.13 3.57 3.51
CA PRO A 28 21.92 3.33 2.30
C PRO A 28 21.71 1.89 1.78
N LEU A 29 20.47 1.39 1.79
CA LEU A 29 20.15 0.08 1.28
C LEU A 29 20.15 0.14 -0.24
N ARG A 30 21.10 -0.54 -0.87
CA ARG A 30 21.11 -0.77 -2.32
C ARG A 30 20.03 -1.81 -2.63
N LEU A 31 18.89 -1.35 -3.13
CA LEU A 31 17.83 -2.23 -3.62
C LEU A 31 18.15 -2.74 -5.02
N PRO A 32 17.92 -4.02 -5.32
CA PRO A 32 17.96 -4.53 -6.69
C PRO A 32 16.93 -3.80 -7.56
N ASP A 33 17.32 -3.39 -8.77
CA ASP A 33 16.45 -2.63 -9.69
C ASP A 33 15.13 -3.36 -9.99
N ALA A 34 15.16 -4.69 -10.02
CA ALA A 34 13.97 -5.52 -10.20
C ALA A 34 12.91 -5.34 -9.09
N LEU A 35 13.28 -4.84 -7.90
CA LEU A 35 12.34 -4.58 -6.81
C LEU A 35 11.78 -3.14 -6.83
N LEU A 36 12.36 -2.25 -7.64
CA LEU A 36 12.01 -0.83 -7.66
C LEU A 36 10.79 -0.52 -8.52
N VAL A 37 10.45 -1.41 -9.45
CA VAL A 37 9.35 -1.25 -10.40
C VAL A 37 8.42 -2.42 -10.20
N CYS A 38 7.10 -2.20 -10.22
CA CYS A 38 6.11 -3.26 -10.29
C CYS A 38 5.66 -3.49 -11.73
N ALA A 39 5.04 -4.63 -12.00
CA ALA A 39 4.29 -4.83 -13.22
C ALA A 39 3.28 -3.67 -13.41
N ALA A 40 3.18 -3.19 -14.66
CA ALA A 40 2.22 -2.14 -14.98
C ALA A 40 0.80 -2.65 -14.74
N ALA A 41 -0.04 -1.80 -14.15
CA ALA A 41 -1.47 -2.08 -14.08
C ALA A 41 -2.03 -2.17 -15.51
N PRO A 42 -2.96 -3.10 -15.77
CA PRO A 42 -3.62 -3.16 -17.07
C PRO A 42 -4.37 -1.84 -17.34
N ALA A 43 -4.40 -1.42 -18.60
CA ALA A 43 -5.14 -0.24 -18.99
C ALA A 43 -6.65 -0.49 -18.88
N LEU A 44 -7.38 0.52 -18.42
CA LEU A 44 -8.84 0.46 -18.45
C LEU A 44 -9.31 0.50 -19.91
N PRO A 45 -10.16 -0.45 -20.34
CA PRO A 45 -10.72 -0.43 -21.68
C PRO A 45 -11.60 0.82 -21.86
N ALA A 46 -11.55 1.42 -23.05
CA ALA A 46 -12.35 2.61 -23.39
C ALA A 46 -13.84 2.29 -23.66
N ALA A 47 -14.28 1.06 -23.38
CA ALA A 47 -15.65 0.63 -23.57
C ALA A 47 -16.54 1.09 -22.41
N GLU A 48 -17.73 1.59 -22.73
CA GLU A 48 -18.72 2.02 -21.73
C GLU A 48 -19.28 0.83 -20.93
N TRP A 49 -19.35 -0.35 -21.56
CA TRP A 49 -19.84 -1.58 -20.95
C TRP A 49 -18.91 -2.74 -21.29
N LEU A 50 -18.61 -3.57 -20.29
CA LEU A 50 -17.85 -4.80 -20.47
C LEU A 50 -18.77 -6.00 -20.36
N THR A 51 -18.50 -7.01 -21.18
CA THR A 51 -19.09 -8.33 -20.94
C THR A 51 -18.52 -8.92 -19.65
N GLN A 52 -19.24 -9.87 -19.05
CA GLN A 52 -18.77 -10.56 -17.85
C GLN A 52 -17.38 -11.20 -18.04
N GLY A 53 -17.13 -11.82 -19.20
CA GLY A 53 -15.83 -12.42 -19.51
C GLY A 53 -14.71 -11.38 -19.59
N GLN A 54 -14.97 -10.23 -20.23
CA GLN A 54 -13.99 -9.14 -20.30
C GLN A 54 -13.69 -8.53 -18.93
N ALA A 55 -14.71 -8.36 -18.08
CA ALA A 55 -14.52 -7.89 -16.73
C ALA A 55 -13.71 -8.90 -15.89
N ALA A 56 -13.97 -10.21 -16.04
CA ALA A 56 -13.22 -11.25 -15.34
C ALA A 56 -11.73 -11.25 -15.75
N GLU A 57 -11.44 -11.18 -17.05
CA GLU A 57 -10.05 -11.09 -17.55
C GLU A 57 -9.34 -9.83 -17.04
N LEU A 58 -10.02 -8.68 -17.05
CA LEU A 58 -9.47 -7.43 -16.53
C LEU A 58 -9.14 -7.54 -15.03
N LEU A 59 -10.04 -8.13 -14.23
CA LEU A 59 -9.83 -8.33 -12.80
C LEU A 59 -8.66 -9.29 -12.53
N LEU A 60 -8.53 -10.38 -13.28
CA LEU A 60 -7.39 -11.30 -13.16
C LEU A 60 -6.06 -10.60 -13.50
N ALA A 61 -6.05 -9.77 -14.54
CA ALA A 61 -4.86 -9.00 -14.90
C ALA A 61 -4.47 -7.98 -13.81
N TYR A 62 -5.46 -7.32 -13.19
CA TYR A 62 -5.22 -6.43 -12.06
C TYR A 62 -4.70 -7.16 -10.83
N ASP A 63 -5.28 -8.33 -10.51
CA ASP A 63 -4.84 -9.14 -9.37
C ASP A 63 -3.40 -9.63 -9.56
N ALA A 64 -3.03 -10.06 -10.76
CA ALA A 64 -1.65 -10.44 -11.08
C ALA A 64 -0.66 -9.27 -10.92
N ALA A 65 -1.01 -8.08 -11.41
CA ALA A 65 -0.18 -6.88 -11.23
C ALA A 65 -0.06 -6.48 -9.74
N HIS A 66 -1.15 -6.61 -8.98
CA HIS A 66 -1.14 -6.38 -7.55
C HIS A 66 -0.25 -7.38 -6.81
N ALA A 67 -0.36 -8.68 -7.12
CA ALA A 67 0.40 -9.75 -6.50
C ALA A 67 1.91 -9.58 -6.72
N ASP A 68 2.34 -9.23 -7.94
CA ASP A 68 3.74 -8.90 -8.24
C ASP A 68 4.25 -7.76 -7.33
N CYS A 69 3.46 -6.69 -7.23
CA CYS A 69 3.83 -5.49 -6.49
C CYS A 69 3.87 -5.75 -4.97
N ALA A 70 2.91 -6.53 -4.45
CA ALA A 70 2.88 -6.98 -3.06
C ALA A 70 4.10 -7.86 -2.73
N TRP A 71 4.47 -8.77 -3.62
CA TRP A 71 5.63 -9.64 -3.45
C TRP A 71 6.94 -8.84 -3.41
N ARG A 72 7.13 -7.88 -4.34
CA ARG A 72 8.32 -7.01 -4.37
C ARG A 72 8.41 -6.17 -3.11
N LEU A 73 7.31 -5.57 -2.66
CA LEU A 73 7.26 -4.81 -1.41
C LEU A 73 7.62 -5.67 -0.19
N ALA A 74 7.12 -6.90 -0.13
CA ALA A 74 7.47 -7.83 0.93
C ALA A 74 8.97 -8.18 0.91
N ALA A 75 9.58 -8.34 -0.27
CA ALA A 75 11.02 -8.55 -0.42
C ALA A 75 11.84 -7.35 0.08
N VAL A 76 11.46 -6.13 -0.28
CA VAL A 76 12.09 -4.89 0.21
C VAL A 76 12.02 -4.80 1.73
N ARG A 77 10.85 -5.08 2.33
CA ARG A 77 10.67 -5.08 3.79
C ARG A 77 11.58 -6.10 4.49
N ARG A 78 11.76 -7.29 3.92
CA ARG A 78 12.68 -8.31 4.45
C ARG A 78 14.13 -7.84 4.41
N LEU A 79 14.57 -7.23 3.31
CA LEU A 79 15.93 -6.69 3.19
C LEU A 79 16.17 -5.57 4.22
N ASN A 80 15.24 -4.63 4.37
CA ASN A 80 15.30 -3.58 5.38
C ASN A 80 15.40 -4.14 6.81
N ALA A 81 14.64 -5.20 7.12
CA ALA A 81 14.66 -5.82 8.44
C ALA A 81 15.99 -6.55 8.72
N ALA A 82 16.55 -7.24 7.72
CA ALA A 82 17.83 -7.91 7.84
C ALA A 82 18.99 -6.92 8.10
N ASP A 83 19.01 -5.78 7.40
CA ASP A 83 19.96 -4.70 7.63
C ASP A 83 19.81 -4.05 9.01
N GLY A 84 18.58 -3.92 9.50
CA GLY A 84 18.29 -3.39 10.83
C GLY A 84 18.73 -4.32 11.97
N ALA A 85 18.77 -5.63 11.75
CA ALA A 85 19.18 -6.63 12.74
C ALA A 85 20.71 -6.83 12.82
N GLN A 86 21.48 -6.36 11.85
CA GLN A 86 22.95 -6.44 11.82
C GLN A 86 23.64 -5.22 12.46
N ARG A 87 22.88 -4.30 13.08
CA ARG A 87 23.39 -3.13 13.81
C ARG A 87 23.08 -3.27 15.30
#